data_AF-A0A370X7H5-F1
#
_entry.id   AF-A0A370X7H5-F1
#
_cell.length_a   1.000
_cell.length_b   1.000
_cell.length_c   1.000
_cell.angle_alpha   90.00
_cell.angle_beta   90.00
_cell.angle_gamma   90.00
#
_symmetry.space_group_name_H-M   'P 1'
#
loop_
_entity.id
_entity.type
_entity.pdbx_description
1 polymer ?
#
loop_
_entity_poly.entity_id
_entity_poly.type
_entity_poly.pdbx_seq_one_letter_code
_entity_poly.pdbx_strand_id
1 'polypeptide(L)'
;MNHPHHNLFNTGSYELSQDHYDDLCMIRDKLLLMAQLAGTATTNGDHDTMLFIRRSLIGQLFADLSFQMADVLEIVAQDATRSGCANAH
;
A
#
# COMPACT_ATOMS: atom_id res chain seq x y z
N MET A 1 -33.03 1.90 15.63
CA MET A 1 -31.64 1.58 15.28
C MET A 1 -31.43 2.01 13.83
N ASN A 2 -30.77 3.14 13.59
CA ASN A 2 -30.51 3.65 12.25
C ASN A 2 -29.09 3.25 11.84
N HIS A 3 -28.96 2.43 10.79
CA HIS A 3 -27.68 2.12 10.16
C HIS A 3 -27.17 3.36 9.43
N PRO A 4 -25.97 3.87 9.72
CA PRO A 4 -25.36 4.86 8.85
C PRO A 4 -24.89 4.13 7.60
N HIS A 5 -25.45 4.51 6.45
CA HIS A 5 -24.87 4.22 5.16
C HIS A 5 -23.45 4.80 5.15
N HIS A 6 -22.44 3.95 5.30
CA HIS A 6 -21.07 4.31 4.93
C HIS A 6 -21.09 4.58 3.42
N ASN A 7 -21.18 5.86 3.06
CA ASN A 7 -21.02 6.33 1.71
C ASN A 7 -19.56 6.10 1.31
N LEU A 8 -19.27 4.90 0.82
CA LEU A 8 -17.97 4.42 0.29
C LEU A 8 -17.39 5.31 -0.84
N PHE A 9 -18.09 6.36 -1.27
CA PHE A 9 -17.69 7.24 -2.36
C PHE A 9 -17.63 8.72 -1.98
N ASN A 10 -17.79 9.07 -0.70
CA ASN A 10 -17.59 10.46 -0.28
C ASN A 10 -16.13 10.65 0.13
N THR A 11 -15.38 11.40 -0.67
CA THR A 11 -13.95 11.68 -0.46
C THR A 11 -13.68 12.28 0.93
N GLY A 12 -14.64 13.03 1.49
CA GLY A 12 -14.59 13.57 2.85
C GLY A 12 -14.95 12.59 3.99
N SER A 13 -15.21 11.31 3.69
CA SER A 13 -15.53 10.27 4.70
C SER A 13 -14.43 9.22 4.87
N TYR A 14 -13.31 9.37 4.18
CA TYR A 14 -12.12 8.52 4.35
C TYR A 14 -11.29 8.97 5.55
N GLU A 15 -11.92 9.08 6.71
CA GLU A 15 -11.17 9.18 7.96
C GLU A 15 -10.75 7.76 8.35
N LEU A 16 -9.54 7.38 7.97
CA LEU A 16 -8.90 6.20 8.55
C LEU A 16 -8.58 6.53 10.02
N SER A 17 -8.98 5.64 10.95
CA SER A 17 -8.44 5.72 12.30
C SER A 17 -6.92 5.52 12.23
N GLN A 18 -6.20 6.12 13.17
CA GLN A 18 -4.74 6.02 13.24
C GLN A 18 -4.26 4.56 13.17
N ASP A 19 -4.92 3.66 13.90
CA ASP A 19 -4.60 2.23 13.91
C ASP A 19 -4.71 1.60 12.50
N HIS A 20 -5.75 1.94 11.74
CA HIS A 20 -5.91 1.43 10.37
C HIS A 20 -4.87 2.03 9.40
N TYR A 21 -4.48 3.29 9.60
CA TYR A 21 -3.42 3.92 8.81
C TYR A 21 -2.06 3.24 9.06
N ASP A 22 -1.75 2.96 10.33
CA ASP A 22 -0.49 2.31 10.73
C ASP A 22 -0.43 0.86 10.21
N ASP A 23 -1.54 0.13 10.25
CA ASP A 23 -1.64 -1.22 9.66
C ASP A 23 -1.37 -1.21 8.15
N LEU A 24 -1.93 -0.23 7.43
CA LEU A 24 -1.69 -0.07 5.99
C LEU A 24 -0.23 0.32 5.71
N CYS A 25 0.39 1.17 6.53
CA CYS A 25 1.83 1.44 6.43
C CYS A 25 2.67 0.17 6.64
N MET A 26 2.32 -0.66 7.61
CA MET A 26 2.99 -1.94 7.85
C MET A 26 2.82 -2.90 6.67
N ILE A 27 1.63 -2.95 6.05
CA ILE A 27 1.39 -3.79 4.86
C ILE A 27 2.23 -3.30 3.67
N ARG A 28 2.30 -1.98 3.43
CA ARG A 28 3.18 -1.37 2.42
C ARG A 28 4.62 -1.82 2.59
N ASP A 29 5.13 -1.76 3.82
CA ASP A 29 6.53 -2.09 4.12
C ASP A 29 6.81 -3.58 3.93
N LYS A 30 5.86 -4.45 4.30
CA LYS A 30 5.95 -5.90 4.05
C LYS A 30 5.96 -6.22 2.56
N LEU A 31 5.14 -5.54 1.77
CA LEU A 31 5.15 -5.69 0.30
C LEU A 31 6.51 -5.29 -0.28
N LEU A 32 7.08 -4.17 0.16
CA LEU A 32 8.41 -3.74 -0.29
C LEU A 32 9.50 -4.76 0.09
N LEU A 33 9.46 -5.29 1.31
CA LEU A 33 10.38 -6.34 1.75
C LEU A 33 10.26 -7.60 0.90
N MET A 34 9.03 -8.04 0.60
CA MET A 34 8.77 -9.20 -0.26
C MET A 34 9.29 -8.97 -1.69
N ALA A 35 9.17 -7.74 -2.21
CA ALA A 35 9.74 -7.36 -3.50
C ALA A 35 11.27 -7.51 -3.53
N GLN A 36 11.95 -7.01 -2.50
CA GLN A 36 13.40 -7.10 -2.37
C GLN A 36 13.86 -8.56 -2.27
N LEU A 37 13.22 -9.37 -1.43
CA LEU A 37 13.54 -10.80 -1.27
C LEU A 37 13.30 -11.64 -2.54
N ALA A 38 12.36 -11.21 -3.38
CA ALA A 38 12.10 -11.84 -4.66
C ALA A 38 13.19 -11.51 -5.71
N GLY A 39 13.83 -10.34 -5.64
CA GLY A 39 14.86 -9.91 -6.59
C GLY A 39 16.29 -10.40 -6.32
N THR A 40 16.61 -10.92 -5.12
CA THR A 40 18.01 -11.20 -4.70
C THR A 40 18.54 -12.60 -5.04
N ALA A 41 17.76 -13.48 -5.66
CA ALA A 41 18.21 -14.85 -5.94
C ALA A 41 18.95 -14.94 -7.28
N THR A 42 20.28 -14.79 -7.27
CA THR A 42 21.13 -15.02 -8.44
C THR A 42 21.58 -16.48 -8.47
N THR A 43 21.02 -17.31 -9.35
CA THR A 43 21.60 -18.64 -9.63
C THR A 43 21.80 -18.81 -11.14
N ASN A 44 23.03 -19.19 -11.49
CA ASN A 44 23.50 -19.35 -12.86
C ASN A 44 23.17 -20.78 -13.33
N GLY A 45 22.00 -20.96 -13.94
CA GLY A 45 21.61 -22.23 -14.54
C GLY A 45 20.34 -22.10 -15.39
N ASP A 46 20.31 -22.71 -16.56
CA ASP A 46 19.26 -22.53 -17.58
C ASP A 46 17.85 -22.92 -17.07
N HIS A 47 17.76 -23.89 -16.16
CA HIS A 47 16.52 -24.28 -15.46
C HIS A 47 16.08 -23.25 -14.41
N ASP A 48 17.06 -22.61 -13.75
CA ASP A 48 16.81 -21.61 -12.72
C ASP A 48 16.45 -20.25 -13.34
N THR A 49 16.79 -19.99 -14.61
CA THR A 49 16.40 -18.78 -15.33
C THR A 49 14.88 -18.61 -15.39
N MET A 50 14.11 -19.69 -15.61
CA MET A 50 12.64 -19.61 -15.61
C MET A 50 12.08 -19.31 -14.22
N LEU A 51 12.68 -19.89 -13.19
CA LEU A 51 12.33 -19.61 -11.78
C LEU A 51 12.70 -18.18 -11.40
N PHE A 52 13.84 -17.69 -11.88
CA PHE A 52 14.30 -16.31 -11.70
C PHE A 52 13.34 -15.30 -12.35
N ILE A 53 12.90 -15.54 -13.59
CA ILE A 53 11.93 -14.68 -14.27
C ILE A 53 10.62 -14.63 -13.48
N ARG A 54 10.07 -15.79 -13.07
CA ARG A 54 8.84 -15.85 -12.29
C ARG A 54 8.97 -15.15 -10.94
N ARG A 55 10.11 -15.33 -10.26
CA ARG A 55 10.39 -14.68 -8.98
C ARG A 55 10.53 -13.17 -9.14
N SER A 56 11.18 -12.71 -10.20
CA SER A 56 11.33 -11.30 -10.53
C SER A 56 9.98 -10.64 -10.81
N LEU A 57 9.09 -11.31 -11.55
CA LEU A 57 7.73 -10.83 -11.80
C LEU A 57 6.91 -10.73 -10.51
N ILE A 58 7.04 -11.71 -9.60
CA ILE A 58 6.39 -11.66 -8.28
C ILE A 58 6.95 -10.50 -7.45
N GLY A 59 8.27 -10.29 -7.48
CA GLY A 59 8.91 -9.16 -6.81
C GLY A 59 8.43 -7.82 -7.33
N GLN A 60 8.32 -7.68 -8.64
CA GLN A 60 7.79 -6.49 -9.30
C GLN A 60 6.34 -6.23 -8.90
N LEU A 61 5.48 -7.25 -8.88
CA LEU A 61 4.10 -7.12 -8.41
C LEU A 61 4.04 -6.60 -6.97
N PHE A 62 4.87 -7.13 -6.06
CA PHE A 62 4.92 -6.64 -4.69
C PHE A 62 5.42 -5.19 -4.59
N ALA A 63 6.39 -4.79 -5.42
CA ALA A 63 6.85 -3.41 -5.47
C ALA A 63 5.74 -2.47 -5.96
N ASP A 64 5.08 -2.81 -7.06
CA ASP A 64 4.01 -2.01 -7.66
C ASP A 64 2.85 -1.81 -6.66
N LEU A 65 2.46 -2.87 -5.95
CA LEU A 65 1.44 -2.79 -4.90
C LEU A 65 1.89 -1.93 -3.72
N SER A 66 3.15 -2.03 -3.30
CA SER A 66 3.70 -1.17 -2.24
C SER A 66 3.66 0.31 -2.64
N PHE A 67 4.04 0.65 -3.87
CA PHE A 67 4.03 2.02 -4.35
C PHE A 67 2.62 2.58 -4.50
N GLN A 68 1.69 1.82 -5.09
CA GLN A 68 0.28 2.23 -5.17
C GLN A 68 -0.31 2.50 -3.78
N MET A 69 0.06 1.67 -2.80
CA MET A 69 -0.40 1.84 -1.42
C MET A 69 0.24 3.06 -0.75
N ALA A 70 1.50 3.38 -1.07
CA ALA A 70 2.16 4.61 -0.63
C ALA A 70 1.44 5.86 -1.16
N ASP A 71 1.09 5.88 -2.45
CA ASP A 71 0.38 6.99 -3.08
C ASP A 71 -0.98 7.23 -2.43
N VAL A 72 -1.74 6.14 -2.16
CA VAL A 72 -3.04 6.23 -1.48
C VAL A 72 -2.88 6.75 -0.05
N LEU A 73 -1.89 6.26 0.70
CA LEU A 73 -1.62 6.72 2.07
C LEU A 73 -1.17 8.18 2.11
N GLU A 74 -0.47 8.66 1.09
CA GLU A 74 -0.11 10.07 0.94
C GLU A 74 -1.35 10.94 0.70
N ILE A 75 -2.25 10.54 -0.20
CA ILE A 75 -3.51 11.25 -0.45
C ILE A 75 -4.35 11.34 0.83
N VAL A 76 -4.51 10.23 1.55
CA VAL A 76 -5.24 10.22 2.82
C VAL A 76 -4.61 11.16 3.85
N ALA A 77 -3.28 11.14 4.00
CA ALA A 77 -2.59 12.01 4.95
C ALA A 77 -2.75 13.49 4.61
N GLN A 78 -2.72 13.84 3.31
CA GLN A 78 -2.95 15.20 2.83
C GLN A 78 -4.40 15.65 3.09
N ASP A 79 -5.39 14.80 2.83
CA ASP A 79 -6.80 15.10 3.07
C ASP A 79 -7.14 15.26 4.57
N ALA A 80 -6.54 14.43 5.43
CA ALA A 80 -6.65 14.57 6.88
C ALA A 80 -6.07 15.90 7.37
N THR A 81 -4.89 16.28 6.85
CA THR A 81 -4.25 17.57 7.18
C THR A 81 -5.08 18.76 6.71
N ARG A 82 -5.68 18.68 5.52
CA ARG A 82 -6.54 19.74 4.97
C ARG A 82 -7.85 19.89 5.72
N SER A 83 -8.44 18.77 6.16
CA SER A 83 -9.67 18.76 6.96
C SER A 83 -9.41 19.28 8.39
N GLY A 84 -8.25 18.97 8.97
CA GLY A 84 -7.80 19.55 10.24
C GLY A 84 -7.64 21.07 10.22
N CYS A 85 -7.20 21.65 9.10
CA CYS A 85 -7.17 23.11 8.91
C CYS A 85 -8.55 23.75 8.73
N ALA A 86 -9.55 23.04 8.21
CA ALA A 86 -10.90 23.56 7.99
C ALA A 86 -11.73 23.68 9.28
N ASN A 87 -11.44 22.87 10.30
CA ASN A 87 -12.11 22.88 11.60
C ASN A 87 -11.49 23.85 12.63
N ALA A 88 -10.49 24.64 12.24
CA ALA A 88 -9.79 25.59 13.13
C ALA A 88 -10.28 27.05 13.01
N HIS A 89 -11.40 27.30 12.34
CA HIS A 89 -11.98 28.64 12.15
C HIS A 89 -13.45 28.75 12.62
#